data_AF-A0A9N9XAQ9-F1
#
_entry.id   AF-A0A9N9XAQ9-F1
#
_cell.length_a   1.000
_cell.length_b   1.000
_cell.length_c   1.000
_cell.angle_alpha   90.00
_cell.angle_beta   90.00
_cell.angle_gamma   90.00
#
_symmetry.space_group_name_H-M   'P 1'
#
loop_
_entity.id
_entity.type
_entity.pdbx_description
1 polymer ?
#
loop_
_entity_poly.entity_id
_entity_poly.type
_entity_poly.pdbx_seq_one_letter_code
_entity_poly.pdbx_strand_id
1 'polypeptide(L)'
;MPGTILENLSGKKLSILISVFLACQIACFLLGLIAPSPAKTQTILSTVCVDQNPSESQRNLDRWFVRKCPKPIELTDDNETFGLDANSLVFVMEMPLYNLDYSRWQQNLVGILQVEMVYQKEQKVLNPLIELTVDSRLAYSDKTPNGGKTPWKYYSHAEEKRYMNCTFNNQYDTEKHGYPYDCTMVPLFELGALYHDYYLLNLRLPYNYTTKKNIGLGKVEDLYVHTIYMNGGFTKIWLSLKTVFFPILLAIMTWFWHRVHKLNRTPVLLEYMLIYLAGTLAFLNLPIEYLSLIFEMPYMLLLSDIRQGVFYAMLLSFWLIFAGEHMLIQEQGERNTIKRYWKHLTTIIVACMCLLIFDLCERGVQLVNPFYSIWVTPVGTNLALAFIILAGISACLYFVFLCYMVWRVFKNISVKRSVLPSMSQARRLHYEGIIYRFNFLMLVTLICASVTIVSFILSQIDEGQNKWDETMDLELSSVIHTGVYGMWNIYICAMLILYAPSHKQWPADPICTEGEEVEFNRIPAESTSNEISALTSFSAKASID
;
A
#
# COMPACT_ATOMS: atom_id res chain seq x y z
N MET A 1 36.83 -19.23 -1.67
CA MET A 1 36.01 -18.04 -1.97
C MET A 1 35.66 -17.35 -0.67
N PRO A 2 35.69 -16.02 -0.54
CA PRO A 2 35.21 -15.35 0.66
C PRO A 2 33.71 -15.61 0.81
N GLY A 3 33.29 -16.18 1.94
CA GLY A 3 31.88 -16.33 2.28
C GLY A 3 31.22 -14.97 2.57
N THR A 4 29.89 -14.93 2.66
CA THR A 4 29.18 -13.75 3.18
C THR A 4 29.42 -13.56 4.67
N ILE A 5 29.05 -12.39 5.18
CA ILE A 5 29.08 -12.08 6.61
C ILE A 5 28.25 -13.08 7.41
N LEU A 6 27.07 -13.47 6.91
CA LEU A 6 26.19 -14.45 7.58
C LEU A 6 26.85 -15.83 7.78
N GLU A 7 27.70 -16.29 6.87
CA GLU A 7 28.41 -17.57 7.01
C GLU A 7 29.59 -17.51 7.99
N ASN A 8 30.24 -16.36 8.07
CA ASN A 8 31.49 -16.20 8.83
C ASN A 8 31.28 -15.64 10.24
N LEU A 9 30.06 -15.24 10.58
CA LEU A 9 29.74 -14.69 11.89
C LEU A 9 29.63 -15.81 12.92
N SER A 10 30.25 -15.61 14.08
CA SER A 10 29.97 -16.45 15.24
C SER A 10 28.54 -16.22 15.72
N GLY A 11 27.87 -17.27 16.21
CA GLY A 11 26.51 -17.18 16.77
C GLY A 11 26.35 -16.10 17.85
N LYS A 12 27.39 -15.83 18.64
CA LYS A 12 27.39 -14.72 19.61
C LYS A 12 27.25 -13.36 18.95
N LYS A 13 28.02 -13.10 17.88
CA LYS A 13 27.94 -11.84 17.13
C LYS A 13 26.60 -11.71 16.39
N LEU A 14 26.06 -12.83 15.91
CA LEU A 14 24.79 -12.85 15.20
C LEU A 14 23.65 -12.53 16.16
N SER A 15 23.67 -13.12 17.35
CA SER A 15 22.71 -12.81 18.42
C SER A 15 22.76 -11.33 18.81
N ILE A 16 23.95 -10.73 18.98
CA ILE A 16 24.07 -9.30 19.27
C ILE A 16 23.45 -8.45 18.16
N LEU A 17 23.75 -8.76 16.89
CA LEU A 17 23.21 -8.02 15.76
C LEU A 17 21.66 -8.13 15.69
N ILE A 18 21.13 -9.33 15.88
CA ILE A 18 19.67 -9.56 15.92
C ILE A 18 19.03 -8.82 17.09
N SER A 19 19.65 -8.81 18.27
CA SER A 19 19.16 -8.04 19.42
C SER A 19 19.13 -6.54 19.14
N VAL A 20 20.11 -6.00 18.42
CA VAL A 20 20.10 -4.58 17.99
C VAL A 20 18.95 -4.30 17.03
N PHE A 21 18.71 -5.18 16.04
CA PHE A 21 17.57 -5.04 15.14
C PHE A 21 16.23 -5.13 15.87
N LEU A 22 16.10 -6.04 16.83
CA LEU A 22 14.90 -6.21 17.63
C LEU A 22 14.66 -5.00 18.56
N ALA A 23 15.71 -4.43 19.16
CA ALA A 23 15.61 -3.20 19.92
C ALA A 23 15.17 -2.01 19.04
N CYS A 24 15.71 -1.90 17.83
CA CYS A 24 15.28 -0.90 16.85
C CYS A 24 13.81 -1.08 16.45
N GLN A 25 13.37 -2.33 16.28
CA GLN A 25 11.97 -2.65 15.98
C GLN A 25 11.04 -2.26 17.14
N ILE A 26 11.41 -2.58 18.38
CA ILE A 26 10.66 -2.17 19.58
C ILE A 26 10.59 -0.64 19.65
N ALA A 27 11.68 0.07 19.36
CA ALA A 27 11.67 1.53 19.31
C ALA A 27 10.67 2.07 18.27
N CYS A 28 10.54 1.44 17.10
CA CYS A 28 9.54 1.84 16.09
C CYS A 28 8.09 1.65 16.58
N PHE A 29 7.81 0.58 17.32
CA PHE A 29 6.51 0.38 17.97
C PHE A 29 6.25 1.40 19.09
N LEU A 30 7.26 1.69 19.92
CA LEU A 30 7.15 2.69 20.98
C LEU A 30 6.92 4.11 20.44
N LEU A 31 7.53 4.45 19.30
CA LEU A 31 7.25 5.72 18.61
C LEU A 31 5.80 5.81 18.13
N GLY A 32 5.19 4.68 17.79
CA GLY A 32 3.77 4.62 17.43
C GLY A 32 2.85 4.90 18.62
N LEU A 33 3.22 4.50 19.84
CA LEU A 33 2.45 4.82 21.06
C LEU A 33 2.45 6.32 21.41
N ILE A 34 3.38 7.08 20.85
CA ILE A 34 3.44 8.55 20.99
C ILE A 34 2.63 9.21 19.86
N ALA A 35 2.36 8.48 18.78
CA ALA A 35 1.74 9.01 17.58
C ALA A 35 0.22 8.88 17.67
N PRO A 36 -0.52 9.99 17.48
CA PRO A 36 -1.97 9.92 17.53
C PRO A 36 -2.52 9.08 16.38
N SER A 37 -3.82 8.78 16.43
CA SER A 37 -4.51 8.03 15.36
C SER A 37 -4.16 8.60 13.98
N PRO A 38 -3.91 7.75 12.96
CA PRO A 38 -3.46 8.21 11.64
C PRO A 38 -4.44 9.18 11.00
N ALA A 39 -5.74 8.94 11.14
CA ALA A 39 -6.80 9.79 10.62
C ALA A 39 -7.75 10.23 11.74
N LYS A 40 -8.42 11.36 11.51
CA LYS A 40 -9.51 11.85 12.35
C LYS A 40 -10.71 12.20 11.48
N THR A 41 -11.88 11.85 11.98
CA THR A 41 -13.15 12.15 11.33
C THR A 41 -13.85 13.30 12.05
N GLN A 42 -14.45 14.21 11.29
CA GLN A 42 -15.30 15.27 11.79
C GLN A 42 -16.59 15.34 10.98
N THR A 43 -17.72 15.15 11.65
CA THR A 43 -19.06 15.25 11.07
C THR A 43 -19.53 16.71 11.08
N ILE A 44 -20.00 17.18 9.94
CA ILE A 44 -20.44 18.57 9.72
C ILE A 44 -21.88 18.55 9.23
N LEU A 45 -22.78 19.12 10.03
CA LEU A 45 -24.14 19.41 9.59
C LEU A 45 -24.15 20.62 8.66
N SER A 46 -24.83 20.50 7.53
CA SER A 46 -25.00 21.60 6.58
C SER A 46 -25.93 22.69 7.11
N THR A 47 -25.70 23.93 6.71
CA THR A 47 -26.66 25.03 6.92
C THR A 47 -27.35 25.33 5.60
N VAL A 48 -28.68 25.31 5.58
CA VAL A 48 -29.46 25.52 4.35
C VAL A 48 -29.70 27.00 4.16
N CYS A 49 -29.27 27.51 3.01
CA CYS A 49 -29.37 28.91 2.62
C CYS A 49 -30.22 29.07 1.36
N VAL A 50 -31.07 30.09 1.32
CA VAL A 50 -31.92 30.38 0.15
C VAL A 50 -31.22 31.34 -0.82
N ASP A 51 -31.00 30.89 -2.04
CA ASP A 51 -30.57 31.68 -3.18
C ASP A 51 -31.76 32.27 -3.94
N GLN A 52 -31.93 33.59 -3.86
CA GLN A 52 -33.00 34.30 -4.55
C GLN A 52 -32.82 34.35 -6.08
N ASN A 53 -31.58 34.20 -6.58
CA ASN A 53 -31.23 34.28 -8.00
C ASN A 53 -30.38 33.06 -8.42
N PRO A 54 -30.98 31.85 -8.52
CA PRO A 54 -30.24 30.62 -8.84
C PRO A 54 -29.60 30.68 -10.23
N SER A 55 -30.21 31.33 -11.22
CA SER A 55 -29.63 31.46 -12.56
C SER A 55 -28.34 32.30 -12.60
N GLU A 56 -28.20 33.26 -11.70
CA GLU A 56 -27.00 34.10 -11.62
C GLU A 56 -25.84 33.34 -10.98
N SER A 57 -26.10 32.59 -9.91
CA SER A 57 -25.11 31.72 -9.27
C SER A 57 -24.63 30.58 -10.18
N GLN A 58 -25.43 30.13 -11.15
CA GLN A 58 -24.98 29.18 -12.18
C GLN A 58 -24.02 29.83 -13.20
N ARG A 59 -24.15 31.15 -13.45
CA ARG A 59 -23.26 31.90 -14.36
C ARG A 59 -22.01 32.40 -13.65
N ASN A 60 -22.14 32.83 -12.41
CA ASN A 60 -21.05 33.37 -11.60
C ASN A 60 -20.64 32.35 -10.51
N LEU A 61 -19.56 31.62 -10.78
CA LEU A 61 -19.03 30.61 -9.87
C LEU A 61 -18.40 31.20 -8.59
N ASP A 62 -18.08 32.50 -8.58
CA ASP A 62 -17.49 33.19 -7.42
C ASP A 62 -18.53 33.70 -6.41
N ARG A 63 -19.82 33.38 -6.59
CA ARG A 63 -20.86 33.70 -5.62
C ARG A 63 -20.94 32.64 -4.52
N TRP A 64 -20.28 32.93 -3.41
CA TRP A 64 -20.20 32.04 -2.24
C TRP A 64 -21.29 32.33 -1.21
N PHE A 65 -21.75 31.27 -0.55
CA PHE A 65 -22.72 31.33 0.54
C PHE A 65 -21.97 30.85 1.78
N VAL A 66 -22.01 31.64 2.85
CA VAL A 66 -21.35 31.31 4.12
C VAL A 66 -22.39 30.88 5.15
N ARG A 67 -21.95 30.22 6.21
CA ARG A 67 -22.83 29.73 7.27
C ARG A 67 -23.77 30.81 7.84
N LYS A 68 -23.31 32.07 7.90
CA LYS A 68 -24.14 33.23 8.24
C LYS A 68 -24.78 33.85 6.99
N CYS A 69 -25.61 33.09 6.31
CA CYS A 69 -26.34 33.60 5.15
C CYS A 69 -27.53 34.47 5.57
N PRO A 70 -28.06 35.33 4.69
CA PRO A 70 -29.13 36.26 5.04
C PRO A 70 -30.46 35.60 5.42
N LYS A 71 -30.71 34.39 4.90
CA LYS A 71 -31.92 33.60 5.14
C LYS A 71 -31.52 32.13 5.33
N PRO A 72 -31.12 31.73 6.55
CA PRO A 72 -31.04 30.33 6.92
C PRO A 72 -32.46 29.78 7.08
N ILE A 73 -32.68 28.53 6.68
CA ILE A 73 -33.94 27.82 6.88
C ILE A 73 -33.69 26.44 7.48
N GLU A 74 -34.67 25.91 8.19
CA GLU A 74 -34.69 24.51 8.64
C GLU A 74 -35.65 23.72 7.75
N LEU A 75 -35.16 22.64 7.11
CA LEU A 75 -35.97 21.82 6.20
C LEU A 75 -37.03 20.98 6.92
N THR A 76 -36.92 20.89 8.25
CA THR A 76 -37.91 20.28 9.13
C THR A 76 -39.19 21.10 9.20
N ASP A 77 -39.12 22.43 9.07
CA ASP A 77 -40.27 23.32 9.10
C ASP A 77 -40.89 23.49 7.71
N ASP A 78 -42.06 22.87 7.53
CA ASP A 78 -42.83 22.94 6.29
C ASP A 78 -43.30 24.38 5.96
N ASN A 79 -43.38 25.27 6.94
CA ASN A 79 -43.75 26.68 6.71
C ASN A 79 -42.61 27.49 6.07
N GLU A 80 -41.36 27.23 6.47
CA GLU A 80 -40.19 27.92 5.93
C GLU A 80 -39.86 27.48 4.50
N THR A 81 -40.21 26.24 4.16
CA THR A 81 -40.01 25.65 2.83
C THR A 81 -41.14 25.96 1.85
N PHE A 82 -42.26 26.50 2.32
CA PHE A 82 -43.44 26.77 1.51
C PHE A 82 -43.17 27.78 0.38
N GLY A 83 -43.32 27.33 -0.87
CA GLY A 83 -43.14 28.17 -2.06
C GLY A 83 -41.69 28.35 -2.53
N LEU A 84 -40.72 27.65 -1.93
CA LEU A 84 -39.34 27.60 -2.41
C LEU A 84 -39.15 26.51 -3.47
N ASP A 85 -38.36 26.82 -4.50
CA ASP A 85 -37.93 25.81 -5.47
C ASP A 85 -36.70 25.06 -4.95
N ALA A 86 -36.57 23.77 -5.25
CA ALA A 86 -35.43 22.96 -4.82
C ALA A 86 -34.10 23.52 -5.33
N ASN A 87 -34.09 24.12 -6.52
CA ASN A 87 -32.89 24.74 -7.12
C ASN A 87 -32.43 26.03 -6.40
N SER A 88 -33.29 26.61 -5.56
CA SER A 88 -32.94 27.80 -4.77
C SER A 88 -32.18 27.44 -3.48
N LEU A 89 -32.15 26.16 -3.09
CA LEU A 89 -31.53 25.72 -1.85
C LEU A 89 -30.02 25.47 -2.03
N VAL A 90 -29.22 26.00 -1.10
CA VAL A 90 -27.78 25.80 -1.04
C VAL A 90 -27.40 25.27 0.32
N PHE A 91 -26.84 24.07 0.34
CA PHE A 91 -26.32 23.44 1.55
C PHE A 91 -24.88 23.91 1.76
N VAL A 92 -24.66 24.66 2.83
CA VAL A 92 -23.39 25.32 3.12
C VAL A 92 -22.69 24.59 4.25
N MET A 93 -21.44 24.19 4.00
CA MET A 93 -20.59 23.50 4.97
C MET A 93 -19.23 24.18 5.02
N GLU A 94 -18.87 24.70 6.20
CA GLU A 94 -17.57 25.35 6.43
C GLU A 94 -16.66 24.41 7.23
N MET A 95 -15.45 24.19 6.71
CA MET A 95 -14.45 23.26 7.21
C MET A 95 -13.16 24.01 7.57
N PRO A 96 -12.55 23.78 8.75
CA PRO A 96 -13.02 22.92 9.84
C PRO A 96 -14.04 23.62 10.75
N LEU A 97 -14.74 22.85 11.60
CA LEU A 97 -15.71 23.41 12.56
C LEU A 97 -15.05 24.21 13.71
N TYR A 98 -15.88 24.95 14.44
CA TYR A 98 -15.54 25.62 15.71
C TYR A 98 -14.46 26.72 15.61
N ASN A 99 -14.37 27.40 14.46
CA ASN A 99 -13.34 28.42 14.20
C ASN A 99 -11.90 27.91 14.37
N LEU A 100 -11.69 26.59 14.25
CA LEU A 100 -10.37 26.01 14.13
C LEU A 100 -9.81 26.27 12.73
N ASP A 101 -8.52 26.08 12.55
CA ASP A 101 -7.83 26.11 11.26
C ASP A 101 -7.24 24.74 10.94
N TYR A 102 -7.25 24.38 9.67
CA TYR A 102 -6.42 23.28 9.22
C TYR A 102 -4.95 23.69 9.19
N SER A 103 -4.09 22.68 9.18
CA SER A 103 -2.66 22.83 9.00
C SER A 103 -2.20 21.96 7.85
N ARG A 104 -1.15 22.40 7.16
CA ARG A 104 -0.53 21.67 6.05
C ARG A 104 0.04 20.30 6.45
N TRP A 105 0.18 20.05 7.75
CA TRP A 105 0.54 18.75 8.29
C TRP A 105 -0.56 17.71 8.11
N GLN A 106 -1.81 18.12 7.89
CA GLN A 106 -2.95 17.20 7.73
C GLN A 106 -3.07 16.60 6.33
N GLN A 107 -2.16 16.95 5.41
CA GLN A 107 -1.87 16.41 4.06
C GLN A 107 -3.04 16.14 3.09
N ASN A 108 -4.10 15.44 3.48
CA ASN A 108 -5.22 15.08 2.62
C ASN A 108 -6.56 15.32 3.32
N LEU A 109 -7.61 15.46 2.52
CA LEU A 109 -8.98 15.67 3.00
C LEU A 109 -9.95 14.86 2.14
N VAL A 110 -10.70 13.97 2.77
CA VAL A 110 -11.76 13.18 2.13
C VAL A 110 -13.10 13.63 2.70
N GLY A 111 -14.08 13.86 1.83
CA GLY A 111 -15.46 14.17 2.20
C GLY A 111 -16.39 13.04 1.82
N ILE A 112 -17.20 12.57 2.77
CA ILE A 112 -18.26 11.59 2.56
C ILE A 112 -19.59 12.24 2.92
N LEU A 113 -20.56 12.21 2.00
CA LEU A 113 -21.90 12.75 2.17
C LEU A 113 -22.83 11.69 2.77
N GLN A 114 -23.55 12.07 3.83
CA GLN A 114 -24.68 11.34 4.38
C GLN A 114 -25.93 12.19 4.18
N VAL A 115 -26.91 11.63 3.47
CA VAL A 115 -28.20 12.27 3.19
C VAL A 115 -29.22 11.66 4.13
N GLU A 116 -29.82 12.48 5.00
CA GLU A 116 -30.92 12.04 5.85
C GLU A 116 -32.25 12.32 5.16
N MET A 117 -33.01 11.26 4.97
CA MET A 117 -34.30 11.29 4.31
C MET A 117 -35.37 10.77 5.24
N VAL A 118 -36.56 11.35 5.16
CA VAL A 118 -37.70 11.00 6.00
C VAL A 118 -38.82 10.41 5.17
N TYR A 119 -39.49 9.41 5.74
CA TYR A 119 -40.68 8.82 5.14
C TYR A 119 -41.86 9.78 5.16
N GLN A 120 -42.38 10.05 3.95
CA GLN A 120 -43.64 10.74 3.72
C GLN A 120 -44.49 9.94 2.74
N LYS A 121 -45.77 9.73 3.09
CA LYS A 121 -46.71 8.88 2.35
C LYS A 121 -46.84 9.28 0.87
N GLU A 122 -46.80 10.58 0.57
CA GLU A 122 -46.93 11.15 -0.77
C GLU A 122 -45.63 11.07 -1.60
N GLN A 123 -44.48 11.00 -0.93
CA GLN A 123 -43.15 10.99 -1.54
C GLN A 123 -42.41 9.68 -1.22
N LYS A 124 -43.14 8.57 -1.21
CA LYS A 124 -42.54 7.27 -0.94
C LYS A 124 -41.52 6.91 -2.02
N VAL A 125 -40.29 6.67 -1.59
CA VAL A 125 -39.23 6.13 -2.44
C VAL A 125 -39.65 4.73 -2.91
N LEU A 126 -39.84 4.57 -4.23
CA LEU A 126 -40.26 3.32 -4.87
C LEU A 126 -39.10 2.36 -5.10
N ASN A 127 -37.94 2.92 -5.47
CA ASN A 127 -36.72 2.16 -5.75
C ASN A 127 -35.70 2.41 -4.64
N PRO A 128 -35.15 1.37 -4.01
CA PRO A 128 -34.18 1.56 -2.94
C PRO A 128 -32.87 2.17 -3.48
N LEU A 129 -32.52 1.89 -4.74
CA LEU A 129 -31.40 2.55 -5.42
C LEU A 129 -31.82 3.91 -6.00
N ILE A 130 -31.26 4.99 -5.46
CA ILE A 130 -31.53 6.37 -5.88
C ILE A 130 -30.30 6.92 -6.61
N GLU A 131 -30.54 7.50 -7.79
CA GLU A 131 -29.54 8.29 -8.53
C GLU A 131 -29.61 9.74 -8.05
N LEU A 132 -28.58 10.16 -7.31
CA LEU A 132 -28.42 11.50 -6.78
C LEU A 132 -27.47 12.29 -7.68
N THR A 133 -27.95 13.40 -8.24
CA THR A 133 -27.09 14.38 -8.94
C THR A 133 -26.73 15.49 -7.96
N VAL A 134 -25.44 15.71 -7.74
CA VAL A 134 -24.93 16.68 -6.77
C VAL A 134 -24.08 17.72 -7.49
N ASP A 135 -24.51 18.99 -7.44
CA ASP A 135 -23.70 20.14 -7.86
C ASP A 135 -22.87 20.60 -6.66
N SER A 136 -21.57 20.32 -6.70
CA SER A 136 -20.65 20.61 -5.60
C SER A 136 -19.66 21.70 -6.00
N ARG A 137 -19.52 22.71 -5.14
CA ARG A 137 -18.56 23.80 -5.32
C ARG A 137 -17.72 23.95 -4.08
N LEU A 138 -16.41 23.93 -4.29
CA LEU A 138 -15.41 24.06 -3.24
C LEU A 138 -14.67 25.38 -3.40
N ALA A 139 -14.56 26.11 -2.30
CA ALA A 139 -13.75 27.31 -2.16
C ALA A 139 -12.76 27.15 -1.01
N TYR A 140 -11.70 27.94 -1.05
CA TYR A 140 -10.71 28.02 0.01
C TYR A 140 -10.52 29.46 0.50
N SER A 141 -10.00 29.57 1.72
CA SER A 141 -9.54 30.82 2.32
C SER A 141 -8.36 30.54 3.24
N ASP A 142 -7.44 31.50 3.32
CA ASP A 142 -6.28 31.45 4.19
C ASP A 142 -6.46 32.39 5.39
N LYS A 143 -5.71 32.10 6.46
CA LYS A 143 -5.63 32.94 7.65
C LYS A 143 -4.72 34.13 7.39
N THR A 144 -5.24 35.33 7.62
CA THR A 144 -4.43 36.56 7.56
C THR A 144 -3.59 36.74 8.83
N PRO A 145 -2.45 37.46 8.77
CA PRO A 145 -1.61 37.73 9.95
C PRO A 145 -2.36 38.42 11.10
N ASN A 146 -3.43 39.16 10.78
CA ASN A 146 -4.26 39.87 11.75
C ASN A 146 -5.34 38.99 12.40
N GLY A 147 -5.36 37.67 12.12
CA GLY A 147 -6.32 36.72 12.67
C GLY A 147 -7.68 36.67 11.94
N GLY A 148 -7.85 37.45 10.87
CA GLY A 148 -9.02 37.39 9.98
C GLY A 148 -8.86 36.35 8.86
N LYS A 149 -9.91 36.16 8.05
CA LYS A 149 -9.91 35.30 6.86
C LYS A 149 -9.77 36.13 5.59
N THR A 150 -9.06 35.62 4.59
CA THR A 150 -9.11 36.17 3.23
C THR A 150 -10.52 35.99 2.62
N PRO A 151 -10.90 36.73 1.56
CA PRO A 151 -12.13 36.42 0.84
C PRO A 151 -12.06 35.00 0.23
N TRP A 152 -13.20 34.31 0.21
CA TRP A 152 -13.34 32.99 -0.40
C TRP A 152 -12.97 33.03 -1.88
N LYS A 153 -12.10 32.11 -2.30
CA LYS A 153 -11.68 31.93 -3.69
C LYS A 153 -12.11 30.58 -4.20
N TYR A 154 -12.44 30.53 -5.48
CA TYR A 154 -12.75 29.29 -6.18
C TYR A 154 -11.60 28.28 -6.12
N TYR A 155 -11.92 27.03 -5.75
CA TYR A 155 -11.02 25.88 -5.85
C TYR A 155 -11.42 24.97 -7.02
N SER A 156 -12.62 24.38 -6.93
CA SER A 156 -13.13 23.44 -7.94
C SER A 156 -14.65 23.36 -7.88
N HIS A 157 -15.26 22.97 -9.00
CA HIS A 157 -16.69 22.75 -9.15
C HIS A 157 -16.91 21.58 -10.11
N ALA A 158 -17.80 20.68 -9.72
CA ALA A 158 -18.28 19.62 -10.60
C ALA A 158 -19.74 19.28 -10.26
N GLU A 159 -20.50 18.97 -11.31
CA GLU A 159 -21.82 18.35 -11.17
C GLU A 159 -21.64 16.84 -11.42
N GLU A 160 -21.74 16.06 -10.35
CA GLU A 160 -21.45 14.63 -10.38
C GLU A 160 -22.66 13.80 -9.99
N LYS A 161 -22.77 12.63 -10.64
CA LYS A 161 -23.79 11.64 -10.30
C LYS A 161 -23.27 10.72 -9.22
N ARG A 162 -24.17 10.28 -8.35
CA ARG A 162 -23.92 9.37 -7.24
C ARG A 162 -25.08 8.42 -7.06
N TYR A 163 -24.81 7.28 -6.47
CA TYR A 163 -25.81 6.27 -6.18
C TYR A 163 -25.83 6.04 -4.67
N MET A 164 -27.03 6.06 -4.10
CA MET A 164 -27.26 5.70 -2.71
C MET A 164 -28.36 4.66 -2.63
N ASN A 165 -28.21 3.70 -1.72
CA ASN A 165 -29.21 2.70 -1.43
C ASN A 165 -29.92 3.08 -0.13
N CYS A 166 -31.22 3.37 -0.22
CA CYS A 166 -32.05 3.77 0.90
C CYS A 166 -33.10 2.71 1.15
N THR A 167 -33.11 2.18 2.37
CA THR A 167 -34.07 1.17 2.81
C THR A 167 -34.94 1.72 3.93
N PHE A 168 -36.23 1.38 3.89
CA PHE A 168 -37.16 1.72 4.95
C PHE A 168 -37.47 0.46 5.74
N ASN A 169 -37.25 0.49 7.05
CA ASN A 169 -37.64 -0.62 7.90
C ASN A 169 -39.17 -0.60 8.09
N ASN A 170 -39.86 -1.50 7.38
CA ASN A 170 -41.32 -1.64 7.42
C ASN A 170 -41.87 -2.12 8.78
N GLN A 171 -41.02 -2.36 9.79
CA GLN A 171 -41.45 -2.62 11.17
C GLN A 171 -42.01 -1.37 11.86
N TYR A 172 -41.69 -0.18 11.35
CA TYR A 172 -42.25 1.07 11.84
C TYR A 172 -43.66 1.29 11.30
N ASP A 173 -44.50 1.89 12.13
CA ASP A 173 -45.91 2.15 11.83
C ASP A 173 -46.02 3.08 10.62
N THR A 174 -46.42 2.52 9.46
CA THR A 174 -46.53 3.25 8.18
C THR A 174 -47.57 4.39 8.20
N GLU A 175 -48.33 4.51 9.28
CA GLU A 175 -49.28 5.60 9.52
C GLU A 175 -48.65 6.86 10.15
N LYS A 176 -47.44 6.75 10.74
CA LYS A 176 -46.74 7.91 11.32
C LYS A 176 -45.72 8.50 10.35
N HIS A 177 -45.83 9.80 10.13
CA HIS A 177 -44.82 10.61 9.46
C HIS A 177 -43.57 10.76 10.34
N GLY A 178 -42.39 10.93 9.73
CA GLY A 178 -41.18 11.30 10.48
C GLY A 178 -40.16 10.19 10.72
N TYR A 179 -40.34 8.98 10.19
CA TYR A 179 -39.33 7.92 10.33
C TYR A 179 -38.21 8.06 9.30
N PRO A 180 -36.94 8.00 9.70
CA PRO A 180 -35.81 8.13 8.79
C PRO A 180 -35.63 6.89 7.92
N TYR A 181 -35.18 7.10 6.69
CA TYR A 181 -34.63 6.04 5.83
C TYR A 181 -33.21 5.71 6.27
N ASP A 182 -32.86 4.42 6.24
CA ASP A 182 -31.48 3.98 6.36
C ASP A 182 -30.82 4.01 4.98
N CYS A 183 -30.04 5.07 4.74
CA CYS A 183 -29.38 5.35 3.48
C CYS A 183 -27.86 5.13 3.58
N THR A 184 -27.27 4.51 2.55
CA THR A 184 -25.82 4.37 2.46
C THR A 184 -25.13 5.71 2.23
N MET A 185 -24.00 5.91 2.90
CA MET A 185 -23.13 7.08 2.67
C MET A 185 -22.54 7.10 1.25
N VAL A 186 -22.27 8.30 0.74
CA VAL A 186 -21.81 8.56 -0.63
C VAL A 186 -20.45 9.25 -0.62
N PRO A 187 -19.42 8.75 -1.34
CA PRO A 187 -18.14 9.46 -1.45
C PRO A 187 -18.33 10.77 -2.21
N LEU A 188 -17.99 11.91 -1.61
CA LEU A 188 -18.21 13.23 -2.21
C LEU A 188 -16.96 13.71 -2.94
N PHE A 189 -15.85 13.90 -2.22
CA PHE A 189 -14.61 14.40 -2.78
C PHE A 189 -13.37 13.84 -2.07
N GLU A 190 -12.23 13.85 -2.77
CA GLU A 190 -10.91 13.52 -2.22
C GLU A 190 -9.89 14.56 -2.68
N LEU A 191 -9.31 15.29 -1.72
CA LEU A 191 -8.21 16.23 -1.96
C LEU A 191 -6.89 15.57 -1.56
N GLY A 192 -5.99 15.45 -2.54
CA GLY A 192 -4.65 14.91 -2.30
C GLY A 192 -3.67 15.88 -1.63
N ALA A 193 -4.07 17.14 -1.44
CA ALA A 193 -3.34 18.15 -0.69
C ALA A 193 -4.30 19.01 0.15
N LEU A 194 -4.08 19.06 1.46
CA LEU A 194 -4.74 19.97 2.38
C LEU A 194 -3.78 21.14 2.65
N TYR A 195 -3.82 22.15 1.78
CA TYR A 195 -2.87 23.27 1.79
C TYR A 195 -3.40 24.54 2.47
N HIS A 196 -4.70 24.81 2.34
CA HIS A 196 -5.35 26.00 2.86
C HIS A 196 -5.91 25.80 4.27
N ASP A 197 -6.09 26.89 5.00
CA ASP A 197 -6.51 26.85 6.40
C ASP A 197 -8.03 26.62 6.55
N TYR A 198 -8.81 27.11 5.60
CA TYR A 198 -10.27 27.01 5.59
C TYR A 198 -10.80 26.60 4.22
N TYR A 199 -11.84 25.76 4.23
CA TYR A 199 -12.57 25.32 3.04
C TYR A 199 -14.06 25.55 3.22
N LEU A 200 -14.73 25.90 2.12
CA LEU A 200 -16.17 26.12 2.06
C LEU A 200 -16.74 25.24 0.96
N LEU A 201 -17.68 24.38 1.32
CA LEU A 201 -18.40 23.52 0.41
C LEU A 201 -19.84 24.02 0.29
N ASN A 202 -20.18 24.43 -0.92
CA ASN A 202 -21.56 24.72 -1.33
C ASN A 202 -22.06 23.56 -2.16
N LEU A 203 -23.09 22.88 -1.65
CA LEU A 203 -23.70 21.74 -2.30
C LEU A 203 -25.13 22.09 -2.71
N ARG A 204 -25.53 21.69 -3.92
CA ARG A 204 -26.89 21.82 -4.43
C ARG A 204 -27.38 20.49 -4.96
N LEU A 205 -28.67 20.24 -4.78
CA LEU A 205 -29.37 19.09 -5.33
C LEU A 205 -30.30 19.58 -6.45
N PRO A 206 -29.79 19.76 -7.69
CA PRO A 206 -30.58 20.33 -8.77
C PRO A 206 -31.76 19.43 -9.12
N TYR A 207 -32.96 20.02 -9.15
CA TYR A 207 -34.18 19.35 -9.60
C TYR A 207 -34.51 19.79 -11.01
N ASN A 208 -34.60 18.83 -11.93
CA ASN A 208 -35.02 19.12 -13.29
C ASN A 208 -35.72 17.92 -13.94
N TYR A 209 -36.99 18.11 -14.28
CA TYR A 209 -37.83 17.08 -14.91
C TYR A 209 -37.34 16.69 -16.32
N THR A 210 -36.89 17.65 -17.14
CA THR A 210 -36.51 17.39 -18.53
C THR A 210 -35.20 16.60 -18.64
N THR A 211 -34.22 16.91 -17.77
CA THR A 211 -32.93 16.22 -17.74
C THR A 211 -32.92 15.02 -16.79
N LYS A 212 -34.06 14.69 -16.18
CA LYS A 212 -34.22 13.62 -15.19
C LYS A 212 -33.24 13.70 -14.02
N LYS A 213 -33.02 14.90 -13.48
CA LYS A 213 -32.16 15.13 -12.32
C LYS A 213 -32.98 15.11 -11.04
N ASN A 214 -32.58 14.27 -10.08
CA ASN A 214 -33.17 14.15 -8.74
C ASN A 214 -34.71 14.00 -8.73
N ILE A 215 -35.28 13.32 -9.74
CA ILE A 215 -36.72 13.02 -9.77
C ILE A 215 -37.00 11.87 -8.81
N GLY A 216 -38.02 12.01 -7.96
CA GLY A 216 -38.43 10.94 -7.04
C GLY A 216 -37.49 10.78 -5.85
N LEU A 217 -36.62 11.77 -5.60
CA LEU A 217 -35.96 11.92 -4.31
C LEU A 217 -37.05 12.20 -3.26
N GLY A 218 -37.10 11.41 -2.19
CA GLY A 218 -38.01 11.64 -1.06
C GLY A 218 -37.67 12.93 -0.29
N LYS A 219 -38.41 13.21 0.79
CA LYS A 219 -38.15 14.38 1.64
C LYS A 219 -36.76 14.27 2.29
N VAL A 220 -35.84 15.14 1.88
CA VAL A 220 -34.53 15.32 2.50
C VAL A 220 -34.71 16.24 3.70
N GLU A 221 -34.28 15.78 4.87
CA GLU A 221 -34.35 16.55 6.12
C GLU A 221 -33.03 17.29 6.33
N ASP A 222 -31.91 16.58 6.29
CA ASP A 222 -30.60 17.17 6.53
C ASP A 222 -29.51 16.51 5.68
N LEU A 223 -28.42 17.26 5.47
CA LEU A 223 -27.19 16.76 4.88
C LEU A 223 -26.03 16.87 5.88
N TYR A 224 -25.33 15.76 6.05
CA TYR A 224 -24.09 15.68 6.82
C TYR A 224 -22.93 15.39 5.89
N VAL A 225 -21.80 16.05 6.12
CA VAL A 225 -20.54 15.67 5.50
C VAL A 225 -19.55 15.23 6.56
N HIS A 226 -19.13 13.98 6.46
CA HIS A 226 -18.03 13.44 7.26
C HIS A 226 -16.73 13.75 6.55
N THR A 227 -15.94 14.62 7.17
CA THR A 227 -14.60 14.96 6.69
C THR A 227 -13.58 14.08 7.39
N ILE A 228 -12.72 13.43 6.63
CA ILE A 228 -11.63 12.59 7.12
C ILE A 228 -10.33 13.24 6.66
N TYR A 229 -9.45 13.55 7.60
CA TYR A 229 -8.13 14.12 7.30
C TYR A 229 -7.06 13.40 8.09
N MET A 230 -5.84 13.36 7.54
CA MET A 230 -4.71 12.78 8.25
C MET A 230 -4.33 13.64 9.45
N ASN A 231 -3.97 13.02 10.57
CA ASN A 231 -3.60 13.73 11.77
C ASN A 231 -2.19 14.31 11.64
N GLY A 232 -2.05 15.63 11.81
CA GLY A 232 -0.75 16.29 11.68
C GLY A 232 0.30 15.82 12.69
N GLY A 233 -0.11 15.32 13.86
CA GLY A 233 0.80 14.70 14.83
C GLY A 233 1.40 13.39 14.31
N PHE A 234 0.56 12.53 13.73
CA PHE A 234 0.99 11.29 13.10
C PHE A 234 1.93 11.56 11.92
N THR A 235 1.57 12.53 11.07
CA THR A 235 2.40 12.93 9.91
C THR A 235 3.80 13.40 10.31
N LYS A 236 3.93 14.14 11.42
CA LYS A 236 5.25 14.56 11.94
C LYS A 236 6.12 13.37 12.33
N ILE A 237 5.55 12.38 13.02
CA ILE A 237 6.27 11.18 13.45
C ILE A 237 6.62 10.31 12.24
N TRP A 238 5.67 10.14 11.31
CA TRP A 238 5.87 9.44 10.05
C TRP A 238 7.02 10.02 9.22
N LEU A 239 7.03 11.35 9.06
CA LEU A 239 8.10 12.04 8.34
C LEU A 239 9.44 11.99 9.07
N SER A 240 9.44 12.10 10.39
CA SER A 240 10.65 11.96 11.20
C SER A 240 11.28 10.58 11.01
N LEU A 241 10.45 9.54 11.01
CA LEU A 241 10.89 8.17 10.82
C LEU A 241 11.47 7.94 9.40
N LYS A 242 10.81 8.47 8.36
CA LYS A 242 11.38 8.53 6.99
C LYS A 242 12.75 9.22 6.95
N THR A 243 12.86 10.37 7.61
CA THR A 243 14.07 11.20 7.65
C THR A 243 15.24 10.48 8.33
N VAL A 244 14.98 9.64 9.34
CA VAL A 244 16.01 8.85 10.04
C VAL A 244 16.43 7.62 9.22
N PHE A 245 15.48 6.85 8.69
CA PHE A 245 15.79 5.62 7.97
C PHE A 245 16.44 5.88 6.60
N PHE A 246 16.09 6.96 5.91
CA PHE A 246 16.63 7.29 4.59
C PHE A 246 18.17 7.37 4.54
N PRO A 247 18.86 8.21 5.35
CA PRO A 247 20.31 8.29 5.32
C PRO A 247 21.00 7.02 5.81
N ILE A 248 20.42 6.32 6.80
CA ILE A 248 20.95 5.04 7.31
C ILE A 248 20.94 3.99 6.19
N LEU A 249 19.83 3.88 5.45
CA LEU A 249 19.70 2.95 4.34
C LEU A 249 20.69 3.28 3.21
N LEU A 250 20.84 4.55 2.85
CA LEU A 250 21.81 4.97 1.83
C LEU A 250 23.26 4.67 2.23
N ALA A 251 23.61 4.87 3.51
CA ALA A 251 24.94 4.56 4.02
C ALA A 251 25.23 3.05 3.94
N ILE A 252 24.28 2.20 4.37
CA ILE A 252 24.40 0.74 4.31
C ILE A 252 24.46 0.26 2.86
N MET A 253 23.63 0.83 1.97
CA MET A 253 23.62 0.50 0.54
C MET A 253 24.96 0.83 -0.12
N THR A 254 25.50 2.03 0.13
CA THR A 254 26.81 2.46 -0.39
C THR A 254 27.94 1.57 0.15
N TRP A 255 27.90 1.25 1.44
CA TRP A 255 28.85 0.34 2.07
C TRP A 255 28.80 -1.08 1.47
N PHE A 256 27.60 -1.62 1.26
CA PHE A 256 27.41 -2.94 0.63
C PHE A 256 27.94 -2.94 -0.80
N TRP A 257 27.63 -1.91 -1.59
CA TRP A 257 28.08 -1.82 -2.97
C TRP A 257 29.60 -1.69 -3.09
N HIS A 258 30.21 -0.88 -2.22
CA HIS A 258 31.67 -0.77 -2.15
C HIS A 258 32.33 -2.11 -1.82
N ARG A 259 31.75 -2.89 -0.89
CA ARG A 259 32.24 -4.23 -0.53
C ARG A 259 32.17 -5.19 -1.72
N VAL A 260 31.08 -5.17 -2.47
CA VAL A 260 30.86 -6.03 -3.65
C VAL A 260 31.87 -5.70 -4.76
N HIS A 261 32.13 -4.43 -5.03
CA HIS A 261 33.10 -4.02 -6.06
C HIS A 261 34.57 -4.29 -5.71
N LYS A 262 34.89 -4.48 -4.42
CA LYS A 262 36.25 -4.83 -3.99
C LYS A 262 36.63 -6.27 -4.35
N LEU A 263 35.68 -7.13 -4.72
CA LEU A 263 36.00 -8.49 -5.17
C LEU A 263 36.40 -8.50 -6.64
N ASN A 264 37.40 -9.32 -6.98
CA ASN A 264 37.85 -9.55 -8.37
C ASN A 264 36.86 -10.39 -9.22
N ARG A 265 35.56 -10.28 -8.97
CA ARG A 265 34.49 -11.01 -9.69
C ARG A 265 33.38 -10.06 -10.10
N THR A 266 32.63 -10.41 -11.15
CA THR A 266 31.37 -9.72 -11.47
C THR A 266 30.33 -10.00 -10.38
N PRO A 267 29.54 -9.00 -9.94
CA PRO A 267 28.49 -9.20 -8.95
C PRO A 267 27.46 -10.26 -9.38
N VAL A 268 26.91 -10.97 -8.41
CA VAL A 268 25.89 -12.02 -8.65
C VAL A 268 24.51 -11.38 -8.77
N LEU A 269 23.57 -12.06 -9.45
CA LEU A 269 22.19 -11.60 -9.61
C LEU A 269 21.55 -11.22 -8.27
N LEU A 270 21.75 -12.01 -7.21
CA LEU A 270 21.25 -11.69 -5.86
C LEU A 270 21.78 -10.37 -5.31
N GLU A 271 23.06 -10.04 -5.53
CA GLU A 271 23.66 -8.77 -5.08
C GLU A 271 23.04 -7.58 -5.83
N TYR A 272 22.78 -7.73 -7.13
CA TYR A 272 22.05 -6.73 -7.91
C TYR A 272 20.61 -6.56 -7.41
N MET A 273 19.89 -7.66 -7.19
CA MET A 273 18.51 -7.61 -6.70
C MET A 273 18.41 -6.95 -5.31
N LEU A 274 19.37 -7.19 -4.42
CA LEU A 274 19.43 -6.52 -3.11
C LEU A 274 19.66 -5.00 -3.25
N ILE A 275 20.50 -4.56 -4.19
CA ILE A 275 20.65 -3.13 -4.48
C ILE A 275 19.37 -2.53 -5.05
N TYR A 276 18.70 -3.19 -5.99
CA TYR A 276 17.44 -2.69 -6.53
C TYR A 276 16.35 -2.62 -5.47
N LEU A 277 16.25 -3.63 -4.61
CA LEU A 277 15.30 -3.66 -3.48
C LEU A 277 15.60 -2.53 -2.47
N ALA A 278 16.87 -2.31 -2.14
CA ALA A 278 17.28 -1.21 -1.27
C ALA A 278 17.03 0.16 -1.92
N GLY A 279 17.23 0.26 -3.24
CA GLY A 279 16.97 1.47 -4.02
C GLY A 279 15.48 1.83 -4.04
N THR A 280 14.58 0.86 -4.22
CA THR A 280 13.13 1.12 -4.17
C THR A 280 12.66 1.44 -2.75
N LEU A 281 13.22 0.82 -1.71
CA LEU A 281 12.96 1.22 -0.33
C LEU A 281 13.49 2.64 -0.05
N ALA A 282 14.67 3.01 -0.56
CA ALA A 282 15.18 4.37 -0.43
C ALA A 282 14.28 5.37 -1.15
N PHE A 283 13.75 5.01 -2.32
CA PHE A 283 12.75 5.81 -3.02
C PHE A 283 11.46 5.97 -2.22
N LEU A 284 11.02 4.96 -1.45
CA LEU A 284 9.87 5.02 -0.54
C LEU A 284 10.13 5.84 0.74
N ASN A 285 11.36 5.81 1.24
CA ASN A 285 11.79 6.56 2.44
C ASN A 285 12.12 8.04 2.16
N LEU A 286 12.32 8.42 0.90
CA LEU A 286 12.64 9.81 0.53
C LEU A 286 11.57 10.77 1.09
N PRO A 287 11.91 11.72 1.98
CA PRO A 287 10.90 12.53 2.67
C PRO A 287 10.44 13.71 1.81
N ILE A 288 9.89 13.43 0.62
CA ILE A 288 9.38 14.44 -0.32
C ILE A 288 8.16 15.19 0.23
N GLU A 289 7.46 14.62 1.21
CA GLU A 289 6.27 15.20 1.80
C GLU A 289 6.59 16.47 2.60
N TYR A 290 7.85 16.76 2.95
CA TYR A 290 8.21 18.09 3.46
C TYR A 290 7.93 19.20 2.45
N LEU A 291 8.03 18.90 1.15
CA LEU A 291 7.74 19.89 0.11
C LEU A 291 6.27 20.30 0.09
N SER A 292 5.36 19.42 0.53
CA SER A 292 3.92 19.72 0.60
C SER A 292 3.56 20.76 1.67
N LEU A 293 4.49 21.06 2.59
CA LEU A 293 4.32 22.14 3.58
C LEU A 293 4.56 23.53 2.97
N ILE A 294 5.32 23.59 1.88
CA ILE A 294 5.72 24.82 1.20
C ILE A 294 4.85 25.04 -0.03
N PHE A 295 4.68 23.99 -0.83
CA PHE A 295 3.95 24.01 -2.09
C PHE A 295 2.71 23.13 -2.01
N GLU A 296 1.65 23.55 -2.69
CA GLU A 296 0.48 22.72 -2.90
C GLU A 296 0.81 21.62 -3.92
N MET A 297 0.77 20.36 -3.48
CA MET A 297 1.11 19.19 -4.30
C MET A 297 -0.04 18.18 -4.30
N PRO A 298 -1.09 18.36 -5.12
CA PRO A 298 -2.27 17.50 -5.10
C PRO A 298 -1.99 16.04 -5.54
N TYR A 299 -0.89 15.79 -6.25
CA TYR A 299 -0.47 14.46 -6.72
C TYR A 299 0.25 13.59 -5.66
N MET A 300 0.34 14.05 -4.42
CA MET A 300 1.12 13.35 -3.38
C MET A 300 0.58 11.96 -3.03
N LEU A 301 -0.74 11.77 -3.02
CA LEU A 301 -1.35 10.44 -2.80
C LEU A 301 -0.93 9.47 -3.91
N LEU A 302 -1.17 9.84 -5.17
CA LEU A 302 -0.81 9.03 -6.33
C LEU A 302 0.69 8.70 -6.36
N LEU A 303 1.54 9.68 -6.05
CA LEU A 303 2.98 9.47 -5.98
C LEU A 303 3.37 8.51 -4.85
N SER A 304 2.71 8.58 -3.69
CA SER A 304 2.91 7.64 -2.59
C SER A 304 2.51 6.22 -3.00
N ASP A 305 1.37 6.04 -3.67
CA ASP A 305 0.92 4.72 -4.13
C ASP A 305 1.88 4.12 -5.15
N ILE A 306 2.33 4.91 -6.13
CA ILE A 306 3.32 4.49 -7.13
C ILE A 306 4.62 4.03 -6.43
N ARG A 307 5.09 4.79 -5.43
CA ARG A 307 6.30 4.44 -4.67
C ARG A 307 6.14 3.11 -3.92
N GLN A 308 4.99 2.90 -3.27
CA GLN A 308 4.66 1.66 -2.58
C GLN A 308 4.52 0.48 -3.57
N GLY A 309 3.81 0.68 -4.68
CA GLY A 309 3.63 -0.33 -5.72
C GLY A 309 4.96 -0.79 -6.33
N VAL A 310 5.87 0.15 -6.64
CA VAL A 310 7.23 -0.17 -7.13
C VAL A 310 8.04 -0.95 -6.09
N PHE A 311 7.93 -0.57 -4.81
CA PHE A 311 8.57 -1.31 -3.73
C PHE A 311 8.05 -2.75 -3.63
N TYR A 312 6.73 -2.95 -3.60
CA TYR A 312 6.13 -4.28 -3.53
C TYR A 312 6.45 -5.14 -4.76
N ALA A 313 6.43 -4.56 -5.97
CA ALA A 313 6.83 -5.27 -7.19
C ALA A 313 8.26 -5.82 -7.08
N MET A 314 9.19 -5.00 -6.58
CA MET A 314 10.59 -5.41 -6.38
C MET A 314 10.76 -6.43 -5.25
N LEU A 315 10.02 -6.31 -4.16
CA LEU A 315 10.05 -7.26 -3.04
C LEU A 315 9.58 -8.65 -3.47
N LEU A 316 8.45 -8.73 -4.18
CA LEU A 316 7.93 -9.99 -4.72
C LEU A 316 8.89 -10.60 -5.75
N SER A 317 9.46 -9.76 -6.62
CA SER A 317 10.48 -10.20 -7.58
C SER A 317 11.73 -10.74 -6.89
N PHE A 318 12.16 -10.10 -5.80
CA PHE A 318 13.28 -10.54 -4.98
C PHE A 318 13.03 -11.92 -4.36
N TRP A 319 11.88 -12.14 -3.73
CA TRP A 319 11.56 -13.46 -3.13
C TRP A 319 11.53 -14.59 -4.14
N LEU A 320 10.97 -14.33 -5.32
CA LEU A 320 10.91 -15.31 -6.40
C LEU A 320 12.30 -15.67 -6.92
N ILE A 321 13.13 -14.66 -7.21
CA ILE A 321 14.50 -14.87 -7.69
C ILE A 321 15.34 -15.54 -6.59
N PHE A 322 15.17 -15.14 -5.33
CA PHE A 322 15.85 -15.76 -4.19
C PHE A 322 15.53 -17.25 -4.07
N ALA A 323 14.24 -17.62 -4.06
CA ALA A 323 13.82 -19.02 -4.05
C ALA A 323 14.33 -19.76 -5.29
N GLY A 324 14.32 -19.10 -6.44
CA GLY A 324 14.81 -19.61 -7.71
C GLY A 324 16.31 -19.94 -7.71
N GLU A 325 17.16 -19.05 -7.23
CA GLU A 325 18.61 -19.28 -7.20
C GLU A 325 18.98 -20.40 -6.22
N HIS A 326 18.28 -20.48 -5.09
CA HIS A 326 18.47 -21.55 -4.12
C HIS A 326 17.84 -22.90 -4.54
N MET A 327 16.95 -22.92 -5.52
CA MET A 327 16.47 -24.17 -6.15
C MET A 327 17.54 -24.80 -7.06
N LEU A 328 18.37 -23.96 -7.68
CA LEU A 328 19.30 -24.31 -8.77
C LEU A 328 20.71 -24.69 -8.30
N ILE A 329 20.83 -25.08 -7.03
CA ILE A 329 22.09 -25.38 -6.38
C ILE A 329 22.96 -26.41 -7.13
N GLN A 330 22.49 -27.16 -8.16
CA GLN A 330 23.36 -28.18 -8.78
C GLN A 330 22.99 -28.84 -10.13
N GLU A 331 22.28 -28.20 -11.07
CA GLU A 331 22.22 -28.73 -12.44
C GLU A 331 22.75 -27.70 -13.45
N GLN A 332 24.00 -27.93 -13.87
CA GLN A 332 24.76 -27.25 -14.93
C GLN A 332 25.23 -25.80 -14.66
N GLY A 333 26.52 -25.56 -14.89
CA GLY A 333 27.26 -24.33 -14.58
C GLY A 333 26.95 -23.14 -15.48
N GLU A 334 25.71 -22.95 -15.89
CA GLU A 334 25.29 -21.76 -16.62
C GLU A 334 24.92 -20.61 -15.67
N ARG A 335 25.39 -19.40 -15.99
CA ARG A 335 25.05 -18.20 -15.22
C ARG A 335 23.55 -17.93 -15.34
N ASN A 336 22.85 -17.90 -14.21
CA ASN A 336 21.44 -17.54 -14.18
C ASN A 336 21.26 -16.10 -14.67
N THR A 337 20.56 -15.94 -15.79
CA THR A 337 20.14 -14.64 -16.31
C THR A 337 18.67 -14.41 -15.95
N ILE A 338 18.28 -13.15 -15.82
CA ILE A 338 16.87 -12.74 -15.57
C ILE A 338 15.91 -13.36 -16.60
N LYS A 339 16.39 -13.62 -17.82
CA LYS A 339 15.64 -14.28 -18.90
C LYS A 339 15.04 -15.64 -18.49
N ARG A 340 15.69 -16.38 -17.58
CA ARG A 340 15.18 -17.67 -17.08
C ARG A 340 13.92 -17.50 -16.23
N TYR A 341 13.79 -16.39 -15.52
CA TYR A 341 12.65 -16.07 -14.65
C TYR A 341 11.58 -15.21 -15.35
N TRP A 342 11.78 -14.86 -16.62
CA TRP A 342 10.91 -13.93 -17.35
C TRP A 342 9.43 -14.31 -17.25
N LYS A 343 9.08 -15.58 -17.47
CA LYS A 343 7.68 -16.05 -17.38
C LYS A 343 7.03 -15.77 -16.03
N HIS A 344 7.80 -15.87 -14.95
CA HIS A 344 7.30 -15.64 -13.60
C HIS A 344 7.29 -14.16 -13.23
N LEU A 345 8.28 -13.41 -13.70
CA LEU A 345 8.35 -11.96 -13.53
C LEU A 345 7.22 -11.25 -14.30
N THR A 346 6.83 -11.77 -15.47
CA THR A 346 5.71 -11.25 -16.25
C THR A 346 4.42 -11.25 -15.44
N THR A 347 4.15 -12.28 -14.64
CA THR A 347 2.94 -12.33 -13.79
C THR A 347 2.91 -11.17 -12.78
N ILE A 348 4.05 -10.85 -12.15
CA ILE A 348 4.17 -9.73 -11.20
C ILE A 348 3.99 -8.40 -11.93
N ILE A 349 4.68 -8.21 -13.06
CA ILE A 349 4.60 -6.98 -13.86
C ILE A 349 3.16 -6.75 -14.32
N VAL A 350 2.47 -7.77 -14.82
CA VAL A 350 1.06 -7.64 -15.25
C VAL A 350 0.17 -7.25 -14.07
N ALA A 351 0.33 -7.87 -12.90
CA ALA A 351 -0.43 -7.51 -11.70
C ALA A 351 -0.24 -6.04 -11.31
N CYS A 352 1.02 -5.60 -11.20
CA CYS A 352 1.36 -4.23 -10.83
C CYS A 352 0.93 -3.21 -11.89
N MET A 353 1.01 -3.54 -13.18
CA MET A 353 0.51 -2.68 -14.25
C MET A 353 -1.00 -2.53 -14.21
N CYS A 354 -1.75 -3.59 -13.87
CA CYS A 354 -3.21 -3.51 -13.72
C CYS A 354 -3.59 -2.58 -12.56
N LEU A 355 -2.94 -2.72 -11.40
CA LEU A 355 -3.18 -1.85 -10.25
C LEU A 355 -2.75 -0.40 -10.54
N LEU A 356 -1.62 -0.20 -11.23
CA LEU A 356 -1.17 1.15 -11.61
C LEU A 356 -2.18 1.83 -12.56
N ILE A 357 -2.72 1.11 -13.53
CA ILE A 357 -3.74 1.66 -14.43
C ILE A 357 -5.01 2.01 -13.64
N PHE A 358 -5.42 1.15 -12.70
CA PHE A 358 -6.54 1.44 -11.82
C PHE A 358 -6.31 2.72 -11.01
N ASP A 359 -5.16 2.86 -10.34
CA ASP A 359 -4.82 4.05 -9.54
C ASP A 359 -4.75 5.31 -10.41
N LEU A 360 -4.23 5.22 -11.64
CA LEU A 360 -4.20 6.33 -12.58
C LEU A 360 -5.61 6.72 -13.07
N CYS A 361 -6.51 5.75 -13.25
CA CYS A 361 -7.89 6.01 -13.65
C CYS A 361 -8.75 6.59 -12.53
N GLU A 362 -8.47 6.25 -11.27
CA GLU A 362 -9.18 6.80 -10.11
C GLU A 362 -8.49 8.08 -9.61
N ARG A 363 -7.32 7.94 -8.97
CA ARG A 363 -6.57 9.05 -8.35
C ARG A 363 -5.95 10.00 -9.35
N GLY A 364 -5.58 9.52 -10.54
CA GLY A 364 -5.04 10.39 -11.60
C GLY A 364 -6.09 11.37 -12.16
N VAL A 365 -7.35 10.94 -12.29
CA VAL A 365 -8.44 11.82 -12.74
C VAL A 365 -8.89 12.76 -11.62
N GLN A 366 -8.85 12.29 -10.37
CA GLN A 366 -9.14 13.13 -9.19
C GLN A 366 -8.27 14.40 -9.08
N LEU A 367 -7.08 14.41 -9.70
CA LEU A 367 -6.22 15.59 -9.74
C LEU A 367 -6.83 16.77 -10.49
N VAL A 368 -7.65 16.50 -11.50
CA VAL A 368 -8.35 17.52 -12.27
C VAL A 368 -9.74 17.79 -11.68
N ASN A 369 -10.42 16.73 -11.27
CA ASN A 369 -11.74 16.81 -10.67
C ASN A 369 -11.79 16.04 -9.34
N PRO A 370 -11.70 16.73 -8.18
CA PRO A 370 -11.68 16.08 -6.87
C PRO A 370 -12.99 15.37 -6.52
N PHE A 371 -14.07 15.64 -7.25
CA PHE A 371 -15.37 14.98 -7.10
C PHE A 371 -15.52 13.77 -8.03
N TYR A 372 -14.51 13.41 -8.83
CA TYR A 372 -14.60 12.25 -9.69
C TYR A 372 -14.55 10.94 -8.89
N SER A 373 -15.33 9.95 -9.32
CA SER A 373 -15.25 8.58 -8.82
C SER A 373 -15.54 7.59 -9.95
N ILE A 374 -14.63 6.64 -10.16
CA ILE A 374 -14.76 5.62 -11.20
C ILE A 374 -15.98 4.71 -10.99
N TRP A 375 -16.40 4.56 -9.73
CA TRP A 375 -17.47 3.67 -9.27
C TRP A 375 -18.88 4.14 -9.66
N VAL A 376 -19.01 5.34 -10.22
CA VAL A 376 -20.31 5.90 -10.63
C VAL A 376 -20.75 5.33 -11.97
N THR A 377 -19.87 5.30 -12.96
CA THR A 377 -20.28 4.88 -14.30
C THR A 377 -20.25 3.36 -14.41
N PRO A 378 -21.25 2.71 -15.05
CA PRO A 378 -21.26 1.24 -15.18
C PRO A 378 -20.05 0.74 -15.97
N VAL A 379 -19.60 1.51 -16.98
CA VAL A 379 -18.39 1.20 -17.75
C VAL A 379 -17.14 1.32 -16.88
N GLY A 380 -17.02 2.41 -16.11
CA GLY A 380 -15.91 2.64 -15.19
C GLY A 380 -15.82 1.55 -14.11
N THR A 381 -16.93 1.23 -13.45
CA THR A 381 -17.01 0.18 -12.43
C THR A 381 -16.61 -1.18 -13.00
N ASN A 382 -17.14 -1.56 -14.17
CA ASN A 382 -16.77 -2.83 -14.80
C ASN A 382 -15.29 -2.89 -15.17
N LEU A 383 -14.71 -1.78 -15.65
CA LEU A 383 -13.29 -1.68 -15.98
C LEU A 383 -12.41 -1.74 -14.72
N ALA A 384 -12.76 -1.01 -13.67
CA ALA A 384 -12.08 -1.03 -12.37
C ALA A 384 -12.08 -2.44 -11.77
N LEU A 385 -13.26 -3.07 -11.71
CA LEU A 385 -13.39 -4.44 -11.24
C LEU A 385 -12.56 -5.42 -12.10
N ALA A 386 -12.52 -5.25 -13.42
CA ALA A 386 -11.70 -6.09 -14.29
C ALA A 386 -10.20 -5.99 -13.96
N PHE A 387 -9.67 -4.78 -13.73
CA PHE A 387 -8.27 -4.60 -13.34
C PHE A 387 -7.96 -5.20 -11.96
N ILE A 388 -8.83 -4.99 -10.97
CA ILE A 388 -8.68 -5.54 -9.62
C ILE A 388 -8.73 -7.08 -9.65
N ILE A 389 -9.69 -7.67 -10.38
CA ILE A 389 -9.83 -9.12 -10.52
C ILE A 389 -8.60 -9.72 -11.23
N LEU A 390 -8.11 -9.08 -12.30
CA LEU A 390 -6.93 -9.54 -13.02
C LEU A 390 -5.67 -9.47 -12.15
N ALA A 391 -5.50 -8.41 -11.36
CA ALA A 391 -4.44 -8.29 -10.36
C ALA A 391 -4.57 -9.37 -9.27
N GLY A 392 -5.79 -9.66 -8.80
CA GLY A 392 -6.05 -10.72 -7.83
C GLY A 392 -5.70 -12.11 -8.35
N ILE A 393 -6.12 -12.46 -9.57
CA ILE A 393 -5.80 -13.76 -10.19
C ILE A 393 -4.29 -13.93 -10.36
N SER A 394 -3.61 -12.88 -10.85
CA SER A 394 -2.15 -12.91 -11.03
C SER A 394 -1.40 -13.00 -9.70
N ALA A 395 -1.86 -12.33 -8.63
CA ALA A 395 -1.33 -12.48 -7.29
C ALA A 395 -1.52 -13.91 -6.73
N CYS A 396 -2.69 -14.51 -6.94
CA CYS A 396 -2.97 -15.91 -6.57
C CYS A 396 -2.04 -16.89 -7.30
N LEU A 397 -1.88 -16.72 -8.62
CA LEU A 397 -0.95 -17.54 -9.42
C LEU A 397 0.49 -17.39 -8.94
N TYR A 398 0.91 -16.16 -8.63
CA TYR A 398 2.23 -15.88 -8.05
C TYR A 398 2.42 -16.61 -6.70
N PHE A 399 1.42 -16.55 -5.81
CA PHE A 399 1.50 -17.18 -4.49
C PHE A 399 1.60 -18.71 -4.60
N VAL A 400 0.78 -19.35 -5.44
CA VAL A 400 0.86 -20.80 -5.70
C VAL A 400 2.24 -21.17 -6.24
N PHE A 401 2.77 -20.37 -7.17
CA PHE A 401 4.09 -20.60 -7.74
C PHE A 401 5.21 -20.46 -6.70
N LEU A 402 5.17 -19.43 -5.86
CA LEU A 402 6.13 -19.21 -4.79
C LEU A 402 6.11 -20.38 -3.80
N CYS A 403 4.93 -20.82 -3.36
CA CYS A 403 4.77 -21.98 -2.49
C CYS A 403 5.34 -23.27 -3.11
N TYR A 404 5.06 -23.51 -4.40
CA TYR A 404 5.64 -24.65 -5.13
C TYR A 404 7.17 -24.59 -5.18
N MET A 405 7.73 -23.43 -5.50
CA MET A 405 9.18 -23.22 -5.53
C MET A 405 9.81 -23.47 -4.16
N VAL A 406 9.25 -22.88 -3.11
CA VAL A 406 9.72 -23.08 -1.73
C VAL A 406 9.66 -24.54 -1.32
N TRP A 407 8.56 -25.24 -1.62
CA TRP A 407 8.43 -26.68 -1.36
C TRP A 407 9.50 -27.50 -2.09
N ARG A 408 9.77 -27.18 -3.36
CA ARG A 408 10.86 -27.83 -4.12
C ARG A 408 12.23 -27.56 -3.53
N VAL A 409 12.51 -26.32 -3.09
CA VAL A 409 13.79 -26.00 -2.44
C VAL A 409 13.95 -26.84 -1.17
N PHE A 410 12.93 -26.92 -0.31
CA PHE A 410 12.99 -27.76 0.89
C PHE A 410 13.19 -29.24 0.57
N LYS A 411 12.50 -29.78 -0.45
CA LYS A 411 12.70 -31.16 -0.89
C LYS A 411 14.14 -31.40 -1.39
N ASN A 412 14.67 -30.49 -2.20
CA ASN A 412 16.05 -30.57 -2.70
C ASN A 412 17.07 -30.48 -1.57
N ILE A 413 16.88 -29.56 -0.62
CA ILE A 413 17.74 -29.44 0.57
C ILE A 413 17.70 -30.73 1.38
N SER A 414 16.53 -31.36 1.56
CA SER A 414 16.39 -32.62 2.28
C SER A 414 17.20 -33.75 1.63
N VAL A 415 17.11 -33.86 0.29
CA VAL A 415 17.89 -34.87 -0.48
C VAL A 415 19.38 -34.57 -0.44
N LYS A 416 19.80 -33.31 -0.56
CA LYS A 416 21.23 -32.96 -0.48
C LYS A 416 21.80 -33.16 0.91
N ARG A 417 20.99 -32.98 1.96
CA ARG A 417 21.37 -33.21 3.36
C ARG A 417 21.72 -34.66 3.66
N SER A 418 21.11 -35.64 3.00
CA SER A 418 21.48 -37.05 3.17
C SER A 418 22.81 -37.42 2.51
N VAL A 419 23.24 -36.68 1.47
CA VAL A 419 24.50 -36.93 0.73
C VAL A 419 25.66 -36.06 1.24
N LEU A 420 25.39 -35.06 2.06
CA LEU A 420 26.39 -34.16 2.64
C LEU A 420 27.55 -34.87 3.41
N PRO A 421 27.33 -35.97 4.16
CA PRO A 421 28.41 -36.68 4.86
C PRO A 421 29.44 -37.35 3.95
N SER A 422 29.09 -37.66 2.70
CA SER A 422 29.99 -38.35 1.75
C SER A 422 30.78 -37.39 0.84
N MET A 423 30.65 -36.08 1.02
CA MET A 423 31.37 -35.07 0.23
C MET A 423 32.66 -34.61 0.91
N SER A 424 33.61 -34.09 0.12
CA SER A 424 34.83 -33.46 0.65
C SER A 424 34.51 -32.27 1.57
N GLN A 425 35.35 -32.05 2.59
CA GLN A 425 35.12 -31.07 3.65
C GLN A 425 34.86 -29.65 3.13
N ALA A 426 35.66 -29.18 2.16
CA ALA A 426 35.48 -27.86 1.55
C ALA A 426 34.13 -27.71 0.81
N ARG A 427 33.68 -28.77 0.13
CA ARG A 427 32.40 -28.78 -0.60
C ARG A 427 31.23 -28.87 0.37
N ARG A 428 31.35 -29.68 1.42
CA ARG A 428 30.36 -29.82 2.49
C ARG A 428 30.08 -28.48 3.16
N LEU A 429 31.13 -27.79 3.60
CA LEU A 429 31.03 -26.49 4.28
C LEU A 429 30.39 -25.39 3.40
N HIS A 430 30.69 -25.39 2.10
CA HIS A 430 30.04 -24.49 1.15
C HIS A 430 28.52 -24.76 1.02
N TYR A 431 28.10 -26.02 0.93
CA TYR A 431 26.67 -26.35 0.86
C TYR A 431 25.92 -26.13 2.18
N GLU A 432 26.54 -26.44 3.32
CA GLU A 432 25.99 -26.12 4.65
C GLU A 432 25.76 -24.62 4.80
N GLY A 433 26.70 -23.78 4.33
CA GLY A 433 26.56 -22.32 4.30
C GLY A 433 25.37 -21.84 3.46
N ILE A 434 25.21 -22.37 2.24
CA ILE A 434 24.08 -22.01 1.36
C ILE A 434 22.74 -22.41 1.97
N ILE A 435 22.64 -23.61 2.54
CA ILE A 435 21.42 -24.10 3.20
C ILE A 435 21.08 -23.23 4.41
N TYR A 436 22.10 -22.86 5.21
CA TYR A 436 21.92 -21.99 6.37
C TYR A 436 21.38 -20.61 5.97
N ARG A 437 21.94 -19.98 4.93
CA ARG A 437 21.43 -18.68 4.41
C ARG A 437 19.97 -18.77 3.99
N PHE A 438 19.61 -19.80 3.23
CA PHE A 438 18.24 -19.99 2.76
C PHE A 438 17.27 -20.13 3.92
N ASN A 439 17.56 -21.04 4.86
CA ASN A 439 16.69 -21.28 6.02
C ASN A 439 16.57 -20.05 6.91
N PHE A 440 17.67 -19.32 7.13
CA PHE A 440 17.67 -18.09 7.91
C PHE A 440 16.78 -17.03 7.26
N LEU A 441 16.96 -16.75 5.97
CA LEU A 441 16.14 -15.77 5.28
C LEU A 441 14.67 -16.16 5.23
N MET A 442 14.38 -17.44 4.94
CA MET A 442 13.01 -17.95 4.89
C MET A 442 12.31 -17.76 6.23
N LEU A 443 12.97 -18.10 7.34
CA LEU A 443 12.42 -17.93 8.68
C LEU A 443 12.11 -16.46 8.99
N VAL A 444 13.07 -15.57 8.76
CA VAL A 444 12.88 -14.12 9.03
C VAL A 444 11.76 -13.54 8.17
N THR A 445 11.72 -13.91 6.89
CA THR A 445 10.70 -13.43 5.94
C THR A 445 9.30 -13.92 6.36
N LEU A 446 9.17 -15.18 6.77
CA LEU A 446 7.91 -15.73 7.22
C LEU A 446 7.43 -15.05 8.51
N ILE A 447 8.32 -14.79 9.47
CA ILE A 447 7.98 -14.02 10.68
C ILE A 447 7.50 -12.61 10.33
N CYS A 448 8.22 -11.89 9.45
CA CYS A 448 7.83 -10.54 9.03
C CYS A 448 6.47 -10.54 8.31
N ALA A 449 6.23 -11.51 7.43
CA ALA A 449 4.95 -11.67 6.75
C ALA A 449 3.81 -11.98 7.73
N SER A 450 4.02 -12.91 8.67
CA SER A 450 3.03 -13.25 9.71
C SER A 450 2.70 -12.04 10.58
N VAL A 451 3.70 -11.28 11.05
CA VAL A 451 3.49 -10.06 11.83
C VAL A 451 2.71 -9.03 11.02
N THR A 452 3.01 -8.86 9.73
CA THR A 452 2.28 -7.92 8.85
C THR A 452 0.81 -8.31 8.72
N ILE A 453 0.50 -9.59 8.51
CA ILE A 453 -0.88 -10.08 8.37
C ILE A 453 -1.65 -9.93 9.68
N VAL A 454 -1.05 -10.33 10.80
CA VAL A 454 -1.67 -10.19 12.13
C VAL A 454 -1.95 -8.72 12.43
N SER A 455 -0.99 -7.84 12.15
CA SER A 455 -1.15 -6.40 12.36
C SER A 455 -2.25 -5.82 11.45
N PHE A 456 -2.33 -6.26 10.19
CA PHE A 456 -3.41 -5.85 9.29
C PHE A 456 -4.79 -6.28 9.83
N ILE A 457 -4.94 -7.54 10.25
CA ILE A 457 -6.20 -8.05 10.81
C ILE A 457 -6.60 -7.26 12.07
N LEU A 458 -5.65 -6.98 12.96
CA LEU A 458 -5.91 -6.20 14.16
C LEU A 458 -6.36 -4.77 13.83
N SER A 459 -5.73 -4.12 12.83
CA SER A 459 -6.15 -2.78 12.37
C SER A 459 -7.58 -2.79 11.83
N GLN A 460 -7.97 -3.81 11.06
CA GLN A 460 -9.34 -3.91 10.53
C GLN A 460 -10.38 -4.20 11.61
N ILE A 461 -10.02 -4.96 12.65
CA ILE A 461 -10.90 -5.21 13.78
C ILE A 461 -11.09 -3.94 14.60
N ASP A 462 -10.02 -3.19 14.84
CA ASP A 462 -10.03 -1.92 15.57
C ASP A 462 -10.94 -0.89 14.86
N GLU A 463 -10.78 -0.71 13.55
CA GLU A 463 -11.67 0.12 12.73
C GLU A 463 -13.13 -0.36 12.77
N GLY A 464 -13.34 -1.68 12.88
CA GLY A 464 -14.66 -2.29 13.01
C GLY A 464 -15.31 -2.07 14.38
N GLN A 465 -14.53 -2.07 15.47
CA GLN A 465 -15.01 -1.87 16.85
C GLN A 465 -15.26 -0.40 17.18
N ASN A 466 -14.49 0.52 16.58
CA ASN A 466 -14.67 1.96 16.78
C ASN A 466 -16.04 2.48 16.24
N LYS A 467 -16.77 1.67 15.45
CA LYS A 467 -18.17 1.93 15.09
C LYS A 467 -19.17 1.71 16.24
N TRP A 468 -18.77 1.11 17.36
CA TRP A 468 -19.69 0.60 18.39
C TRP A 468 -19.38 1.01 19.84
N ASP A 469 -18.16 1.46 20.15
CA ASP A 469 -17.78 1.80 21.54
C ASP A 469 -16.85 3.02 21.57
N GLU A 470 -17.28 4.11 22.22
CA GLU A 470 -16.56 5.40 22.28
C GLU A 470 -15.47 5.45 23.37
N THR A 471 -15.13 4.33 24.05
CA THR A 471 -14.45 4.41 25.36
C THR A 471 -13.11 3.69 25.53
N MET A 472 -12.39 3.31 24.47
CA MET A 472 -10.97 2.92 24.62
C MET A 472 -10.08 3.41 23.46
N ASP A 473 -9.53 4.62 23.62
CA ASP A 473 -8.50 5.23 22.76
C ASP A 473 -7.12 4.54 22.91
N LEU A 474 -7.02 3.23 22.68
CA LEU A 474 -5.71 2.64 22.41
C LEU A 474 -5.40 2.87 20.94
N GLU A 475 -4.37 3.68 20.66
CA GLU A 475 -3.90 4.08 19.32
C GLU A 475 -3.22 2.90 18.59
N LEU A 476 -3.89 1.75 18.51
CA LEU A 476 -3.34 0.51 17.98
C LEU A 476 -2.97 0.66 16.49
N SER A 477 -3.78 1.40 15.72
CA SER A 477 -3.53 1.67 14.31
C SER A 477 -2.20 2.39 14.07
N SER A 478 -1.85 3.43 14.84
CA SER A 478 -0.60 4.18 14.65
C SER A 478 0.63 3.31 14.98
N VAL A 479 0.56 2.54 16.08
CA VAL A 479 1.57 1.54 16.49
C VAL A 479 1.83 0.50 15.41
N ILE A 480 0.76 -0.01 14.81
CA ILE A 480 0.85 -0.98 13.73
C ILE A 480 1.52 -0.35 12.50
N HIS A 481 1.09 0.85 12.08
CA HIS A 481 1.67 1.51 10.90
C HIS A 481 3.16 1.82 11.06
N THR A 482 3.58 2.42 12.18
CA THR A 482 5.00 2.73 12.41
C THR A 482 5.84 1.47 12.60
N GLY A 483 5.28 0.47 13.28
CA GLY A 483 5.93 -0.82 13.52
C GLY A 483 6.18 -1.60 12.24
N VAL A 484 5.17 -1.79 11.40
CA VAL A 484 5.31 -2.52 10.12
C VAL A 484 6.27 -1.78 9.19
N TYR A 485 6.19 -0.45 9.11
CA TYR A 485 7.13 0.34 8.32
C TYR A 485 8.58 0.18 8.80
N GLY A 486 8.81 0.26 10.12
CA GLY A 486 10.13 0.04 10.72
C GLY A 486 10.65 -1.38 10.45
N MET A 487 9.77 -2.38 10.49
CA MET A 487 10.12 -3.78 10.26
C MET A 487 10.68 -4.02 8.87
N TRP A 488 10.03 -3.49 7.83
CA TRP A 488 10.51 -3.65 6.45
C TRP A 488 11.82 -2.91 6.19
N ASN A 489 12.00 -1.75 6.84
CA ASN A 489 13.27 -1.01 6.80
C ASN A 489 14.43 -1.80 7.44
N ILE A 490 14.19 -2.32 8.64
CA ILE A 490 15.17 -3.14 9.37
C ILE A 490 15.44 -4.44 8.62
N TYR A 491 14.42 -5.08 8.04
CA TYR A 491 14.56 -6.29 7.24
C TYR A 491 15.54 -6.08 6.07
N ILE A 492 15.37 -5.02 5.29
CA ILE A 492 16.25 -4.75 4.14
C ILE A 492 17.65 -4.34 4.59
N CYS A 493 17.77 -3.53 5.66
CA CYS A 493 19.08 -3.21 6.25
C CYS A 493 19.80 -4.48 6.72
N ALA A 494 19.10 -5.40 7.38
CA ALA A 494 19.63 -6.68 7.81
C ALA A 494 20.07 -7.54 6.62
N MET A 495 19.29 -7.56 5.53
CA MET A 495 19.69 -8.27 4.30
C MET A 495 20.99 -7.72 3.73
N LEU A 496 21.10 -6.41 3.56
CA LEU A 496 22.34 -5.80 3.04
C LEU A 496 23.54 -6.10 3.93
N ILE A 497 23.38 -6.06 5.25
CA ILE A 497 24.48 -6.34 6.19
C ILE A 497 24.88 -7.82 6.16
N LEU A 498 23.91 -8.74 6.25
CA LEU A 498 24.17 -10.19 6.38
C LEU A 498 24.65 -10.83 5.08
N TYR A 499 24.15 -10.35 3.94
CA TYR A 499 24.54 -10.83 2.61
C TYR A 499 25.76 -10.11 2.05
N ALA A 500 26.34 -9.13 2.75
CA ALA A 500 27.57 -8.50 2.30
C ALA A 500 28.74 -9.50 2.25
N PRO A 501 29.70 -9.32 1.32
CA PRO A 501 30.92 -10.11 1.28
C PRO A 501 31.77 -9.95 2.56
N SER A 502 32.23 -11.07 3.14
CA SER A 502 33.10 -11.04 4.32
C SER A 502 34.58 -10.83 3.94
N HIS A 503 35.35 -10.25 4.85
CA HIS A 503 36.82 -10.19 4.73
C HIS A 503 37.52 -11.49 5.19
N LYS A 504 36.81 -12.37 5.92
CA LYS A 504 37.37 -13.64 6.36
C LYS A 504 37.33 -14.66 5.24
N GLN A 505 38.48 -15.23 4.90
CA GLN A 505 38.58 -16.38 4.00
C GLN A 505 38.39 -17.67 4.81
N TRP A 506 37.82 -18.71 4.17
CA TRP A 506 37.82 -20.05 4.74
C TRP A 506 39.25 -20.47 5.04
N PRO A 507 39.52 -21.18 6.16
CA PRO A 507 40.81 -21.83 6.33
C PRO A 507 41.02 -22.74 5.11
N ALA A 508 42.05 -22.45 4.32
CA ALA A 508 42.54 -23.41 3.36
C ALA A 508 43.12 -24.57 4.17
N ASP A 509 42.75 -25.81 3.84
CA ASP A 509 43.48 -26.96 4.37
C ASP A 509 44.98 -26.72 4.08
N PRO A 510 45.89 -26.99 5.03
CA PRO A 510 47.30 -26.98 4.71
C PRO A 510 47.47 -27.92 3.52
N ILE A 511 48.11 -27.42 2.47
CA ILE A 511 48.52 -28.20 1.30
C ILE A 511 49.09 -29.51 1.84
N CYS A 512 48.40 -30.63 1.61
CA CYS A 512 49.01 -31.94 1.77
C CYS A 512 50.19 -31.95 0.80
N THR A 513 51.40 -31.74 1.32
CA THR A 513 52.62 -32.11 0.65
C THR A 513 52.56 -33.61 0.36
N GLU A 514 52.66 -33.92 -0.93
CA GLU A 514 52.99 -35.21 -1.54
C GLU A 514 51.91 -36.30 -1.57
N GLY A 515 51.38 -36.52 -2.79
CA GLY A 515 51.14 -37.85 -3.35
C GLY A 515 49.80 -38.51 -3.07
N GLU A 516 48.77 -38.15 -3.85
CA GLU A 516 47.78 -39.09 -4.44
C GLU A 516 46.75 -38.29 -5.26
N GLU A 517 47.07 -38.07 -6.54
CA GLU A 517 46.08 -37.62 -7.51
C GLU A 517 45.14 -38.79 -7.84
N VAL A 518 43.96 -38.82 -7.24
CA VAL A 518 42.85 -39.63 -7.78
C VAL A 518 42.14 -38.79 -8.84
N GLU A 519 42.67 -38.85 -10.07
CA GLU A 519 41.99 -38.37 -11.27
C GLU A 519 40.70 -39.19 -11.49
N PHE A 520 39.54 -38.59 -11.25
CA PHE A 520 38.29 -39.09 -11.82
C PHE A 520 38.18 -38.58 -13.26
N ASN A 521 38.66 -39.39 -14.20
CA ASN A 521 38.43 -39.17 -15.63
C ASN A 521 36.94 -39.22 -15.96
N ARG A 522 36.45 -38.20 -16.67
CA ARG A 522 35.12 -38.16 -17.28
C ARG A 522 35.02 -39.25 -18.34
N ILE A 523 34.04 -40.14 -18.24
CA ILE A 523 33.60 -40.97 -19.37
C ILE A 523 32.72 -40.10 -20.28
N PRO A 524 33.06 -39.88 -21.55
CA PRO A 524 32.06 -39.46 -22.53
C PRO A 524 31.29 -40.69 -22.99
N ALA A 525 29.97 -40.64 -22.85
CA ALA A 525 29.08 -41.59 -23.49
C ALA A 525 28.99 -41.23 -24.98
N GLU A 526 29.43 -42.12 -25.88
CA GLU A 526 28.72 -42.37 -27.14
C GLU A 526 29.18 -43.66 -27.85
N SER A 527 28.21 -44.57 -27.94
CA SER A 527 27.90 -45.49 -29.03
C SER A 527 28.94 -46.49 -29.58
N THR A 528 28.54 -47.76 -29.48
CA THR A 528 28.83 -48.94 -30.31
C THR A 528 29.82 -49.99 -29.80
N SER A 529 29.25 -51.18 -29.59
CA SER A 529 29.79 -52.52 -29.77
C SER A 529 30.55 -53.21 -28.62
N ASN A 530 29.93 -54.31 -28.17
CA ASN A 530 30.51 -55.59 -27.74
C ASN A 530 31.04 -55.74 -26.29
N GLU A 531 30.10 -56.02 -25.37
CA GLU A 531 30.33 -56.49 -23.99
C GLU A 531 31.12 -57.81 -23.88
N ILE A 532 31.36 -58.51 -24.99
CA ILE A 532 32.11 -59.78 -25.02
C ILE A 532 33.64 -59.54 -25.01
N SER A 533 34.10 -58.34 -25.40
CA SER A 533 35.54 -58.01 -25.41
C SER A 533 36.09 -57.61 -24.03
N ALA A 534 35.23 -57.10 -23.14
CA ALA A 534 35.61 -56.74 -21.78
C ALA A 534 35.94 -57.98 -20.91
N LEU A 535 35.18 -59.07 -21.08
CA LEU A 535 35.39 -60.33 -20.33
C LEU A 535 36.65 -61.09 -20.75
N THR A 536 37.09 -60.98 -22.01
CA THR A 536 38.34 -61.60 -22.49
C THR A 536 39.59 -60.83 -22.03
N SER A 537 39.48 -59.51 -21.84
CA SER A 537 40.58 -58.71 -21.26
C SER A 537 40.78 -58.95 -19.76
N PHE A 538 39.73 -59.39 -19.06
CA PHE A 538 39.78 -59.71 -17.63
C PHE A 538 40.34 -61.11 -17.34
N SER A 539 40.12 -62.10 -18.22
CA SER A 539 40.69 -63.44 -18.04
C SER A 539 42.18 -63.54 -18.40
N ALA A 540 42.65 -62.75 -19.39
CA ALA A 540 44.06 -62.72 -19.79
C ALA A 540 44.99 -62.08 -18.73
N LYS A 541 44.43 -61.27 -17.82
CA LYS A 541 45.18 -60.60 -16.73
C LYS A 541 45.22 -61.42 -15.44
N ALA A 542 44.49 -62.54 -15.37
CA ALA A 542 44.48 -63.46 -14.24
C ALA A 542 45.36 -64.71 -14.46
N SER A 543 46.07 -64.79 -15.60
CA SER A 543 46.97 -65.93 -15.94
C SER A 543 48.44 -65.53 -16.10
N ILE A 544 48.81 -64.31 -15.71
CA ILE A 544 50.21 -63.88 -15.54
C ILE A 544 50.29 -63.12 -14.21
N ASP A 545 50.19 -63.90 -13.13
CA ASP A 545 50.95 -63.78 -11.88
C ASP A 545 50.68 -65.03 -11.03
#